data_AF-A0A535EU75-F1
#
_entry.id   AF-A0A535EU75-F1
#
_cell.length_a   1.000
_cell.length_b   1.000
_cell.length_c   1.000
_cell.angle_alpha   90.00
_cell.angle_beta   90.00
_cell.angle_gamma   90.00
#
_symmetry.space_group_name_H-M   'P 1'
#
loop_
_entity.id
_entity.type
_entity.pdbx_description
1 polymer ?
#
loop_
_entity_poly.entity_id
_entity_poly.type
_entity_poly.pdbx_seq_one_letter_code
_entity_poly.pdbx_strand_id
1 'polypeptide(L)' 'RRVYDAYGHLVRALAAEGYGLYRTNLMYMDLVAEQFDFNDHAQRRFNEALKDALDPNGILSPGKQGIWPRHLRPAR' A
#
# COMPACT_ATOMS: atom_id res chain seq x y z
N ARG A 1 17.28 -11.51 -7.32
CA ARG A 1 17.50 -10.04 -7.22
C ARG A 1 16.90 -9.34 -8.45
N ARG A 2 17.41 -9.57 -9.67
CA ARG A 2 16.88 -8.99 -10.92
C ARG A 2 15.36 -9.05 -11.12
N VAL A 3 14.71 -10.17 -10.82
CA VAL A 3 13.23 -10.30 -10.95
C VAL A 3 12.48 -9.38 -9.98
N TYR A 4 12.99 -9.24 -8.75
CA TYR A 4 12.41 -8.35 -7.75
C TYR A 4 12.55 -6.88 -8.17
N ASP A 5 13.70 -6.50 -8.69
CA ASP A 5 13.94 -5.15 -9.19
C ASP A 5 13.03 -4.86 -10.40
N ALA A 6 12.96 -5.81 -11.35
CA ALA A 6 12.11 -5.70 -12.54
C ALA A 6 10.62 -5.56 -12.19
N TYR A 7 10.12 -6.29 -11.18
CA TYR A 7 8.73 -6.15 -10.74
C TYR A 7 8.46 -4.75 -10.18
N GLY A 8 9.35 -4.20 -9.36
CA GLY A 8 9.21 -2.84 -8.84
C GLY A 8 9.23 -1.78 -9.95
N HIS A 9 10.01 -1.98 -11.00
CA HIS A 9 9.97 -1.11 -12.19
C HIS A 9 8.66 -1.24 -12.96
N LEU A 10 8.17 -2.47 -13.17
CA LEU A 10 6.90 -2.72 -13.85
C LEU A 10 5.72 -2.06 -13.14
N VAL A 11 5.65 -2.15 -11.81
CA VAL A 11 4.58 -1.52 -11.00
C VAL A 11 4.48 -0.03 -11.30
N ARG A 12 5.62 0.69 -11.27
CA ARG A 12 5.66 2.13 -11.51
C ARG A 12 5.38 2.49 -12.96
N ALA A 13 5.89 1.69 -13.91
CA ALA A 13 5.64 1.90 -15.33
C ALA A 13 4.15 1.77 -15.66
N LEU A 14 3.48 0.73 -15.14
CA LEU A 14 2.03 0.55 -15.35
C LEU A 14 1.21 1.67 -14.70
N ALA A 15 1.59 2.11 -13.51
CA ALA A 15 0.92 3.23 -12.84
C ALA A 15 1.05 4.54 -13.62
N ALA A 16 2.22 4.83 -14.21
CA ALA A 16 2.43 6.01 -15.07
C ALA A 16 1.53 6.01 -16.32
N GLU A 17 1.18 4.83 -16.83
CA GLU A 17 0.22 4.65 -17.93
C GLU A 17 -1.25 4.60 -17.45
N GLY A 18 -1.50 4.77 -16.15
CA GLY A 18 -2.84 4.77 -15.56
C GLY A 18 -3.41 3.38 -15.21
N TYR A 19 -2.60 2.33 -15.27
CA TYR A 19 -3.03 0.97 -14.92
C TYR A 19 -2.80 0.65 -13.44
N GLY A 20 -3.90 0.45 -12.71
CA GLY A 20 -3.88 -0.05 -11.34
C GLY A 20 -3.70 -1.56 -11.26
N LEU A 21 -2.81 -2.03 -10.38
CA LEU A 21 -2.63 -3.46 -10.13
C LEU A 21 -3.68 -3.99 -9.16
N TYR A 22 -4.40 -5.04 -9.57
CA TYR A 22 -5.43 -5.68 -8.75
C TYR A 22 -4.85 -6.38 -7.50
N ARG A 23 -3.71 -7.10 -7.64
CA ARG A 23 -3.06 -7.86 -6.56
C ARG A 23 -1.54 -7.88 -6.71
N THR A 24 -0.85 -8.05 -5.58
CA THR A 24 0.60 -8.23 -5.52
C THR A 24 1.03 -9.15 -4.38
N ASN A 25 2.31 -9.52 -4.35
CA ASN A 25 2.94 -10.29 -3.27
C ASN A 25 3.31 -9.40 -2.08
N LEU A 26 3.65 -10.00 -0.94
CA LEU A 26 3.87 -9.30 0.34
C LEU A 26 4.93 -8.18 0.24
N MET A 27 5.99 -8.39 -0.54
CA MET A 27 7.12 -7.46 -0.62
C MET A 27 6.77 -6.10 -1.27
N TYR A 28 5.71 -6.04 -2.09
CA TYR A 28 5.36 -4.85 -2.87
C TYR A 28 4.02 -4.25 -2.51
N MET A 29 3.38 -4.70 -1.42
CA MET A 29 2.07 -4.15 -1.03
C MET A 29 2.14 -2.64 -0.81
N ASP A 30 3.18 -2.15 -0.15
CA ASP A 30 3.38 -0.71 0.06
C ASP A 30 3.63 0.03 -1.26
N LEU A 31 4.51 -0.49 -2.11
CA LEU A 31 4.79 0.12 -3.42
C LEU A 31 3.53 0.20 -4.30
N VAL A 32 2.72 -0.86 -4.33
CA VAL A 32 1.47 -0.87 -5.11
C VAL A 32 0.45 0.08 -4.49
N ALA A 33 0.29 0.09 -3.17
CA ALA A 33 -0.61 1.01 -2.48
C ALA A 33 -0.22 2.49 -2.66
N GLU A 34 1.08 2.78 -2.81
CA GLU A 34 1.59 4.11 -3.13
C GLU A 34 1.10 4.61 -4.48
N GLN A 35 0.86 3.73 -5.46
CA GLN A 35 0.38 4.15 -6.79
C GLN A 35 -1.08 4.61 -6.79
N PHE A 36 -1.85 4.33 -5.73
CA PHE A 36 -3.21 4.84 -5.56
C PHE A 36 -3.16 6.19 -4.83
N ASP A 37 -2.68 7.23 -5.53
CA ASP A 37 -2.32 8.53 -4.97
C ASP A 37 -3.35 9.65 -5.13
N PHE A 38 -4.46 9.38 -5.82
CA PHE A 38 -5.53 10.33 -6.04
C PHE A 38 -5.96 11.06 -4.75
N ASN A 39 -6.00 12.40 -4.84
CA ASN A 39 -6.39 13.31 -3.76
C ASN A 39 -5.63 13.05 -2.45
N ASP A 40 -4.30 13.04 -2.54
CA ASP A 40 -3.39 12.79 -1.42
C ASP A 40 -3.71 11.44 -0.75
N HIS A 41 -3.73 10.39 -1.60
CA HIS A 41 -4.02 9.01 -1.21
C HIS A 41 -5.31 8.85 -0.39
N ALA A 42 -6.41 9.45 -0.85
CA ALA A 42 -7.69 9.44 -0.14
C ALA A 42 -8.16 8.03 0.25
N GLN A 43 -8.00 7.05 -0.65
CA GLN A 43 -8.35 5.66 -0.39
C GLN A 43 -7.55 5.06 0.77
N ARG A 44 -6.23 5.28 0.82
CA ARG A 44 -5.38 4.78 1.91
C ARG A 44 -5.78 5.41 3.24
N ARG A 45 -5.94 6.74 3.29
CA ARG A 45 -6.33 7.46 4.52
C ARG A 45 -7.68 6.98 5.06
N PHE A 46 -8.65 6.77 4.18
CA PHE A 46 -9.95 6.22 4.56
C PHE A 46 -9.83 4.81 5.19
N ASN A 47 -9.12 3.90 4.52
CA ASN A 47 -8.94 2.54 5.03
C ASN A 47 -8.14 2.50 6.34
N GLU A 48 -7.16 3.38 6.50
CA GLU A 48 -6.39 3.54 7.74
C GLU A 48 -7.25 4.04 8.91
N ALA A 49 -8.17 4.97 8.65
CA ALA A 49 -9.13 5.42 9.66
C ALA A 49 -10.06 4.27 10.09
N LEU A 50 -10.56 3.48 9.13
CA LEU A 50 -11.36 2.30 9.42
C LEU A 50 -10.56 1.24 10.19
N LYS A 51 -9.31 1.00 9.78
CA LYS A 51 -8.40 0.06 10.44
C LYS A 51 -8.15 0.44 11.89
N ASP A 52 -7.84 1.71 12.17
CA ASP A 52 -7.62 2.19 13.53
C ASP A 52 -8.88 2.07 14.40
N ALA A 53 -10.06 2.30 13.83
CA ALA A 53 -11.32 2.23 14.55
C ALA A 53 -11.70 0.79 14.92
N LEU A 54 -11.46 -0.18 14.03
CA LEU A 54 -11.84 -1.58 14.23
C LEU A 54 -10.75 -2.42 14.93
N ASP A 55 -9.49 -2.01 14.82
CA ASP A 55 -8.34 -2.71 15.40
C ASP A 55 -7.39 -1.71 16.07
N PRO A 56 -7.78 -1.15 17.23
CA PRO A 56 -7.03 -0.08 17.90
C PRO A 56 -5.63 -0.53 18.34
N ASN A 57 -5.44 -1.83 18.58
CA ASN A 57 -4.15 -2.42 18.95
C ASN A 57 -3.35 -2.90 17.73
N GLY A 58 -3.88 -2.82 16.51
CA GLY A 58 -3.20 -3.19 15.28
C GLY A 58 -2.79 -4.66 15.15
N ILE A 59 -3.54 -5.58 15.76
CA ILE A 59 -3.21 -7.01 15.85
C ILE A 59 -3.41 -7.72 14.50
N LEU A 60 -4.44 -7.35 13.75
CA LEU A 60 -4.87 -8.09 12.57
C LEU A 60 -4.07 -7.69 11.32
N SER A 61 -3.02 -8.45 11.01
CA SER A 61 -2.25 -8.35 9.75
C SER A 61 -1.79 -6.92 9.40
N PRO A 62 -0.97 -6.28 10.26
CA PRO A 62 -0.44 -4.95 9.97
C PRO A 62 0.34 -4.93 8.66
N GLY A 63 0.07 -3.93 7.80
CA GLY A 63 0.74 -3.74 6.51
C GLY A 63 0.12 -4.51 5.35
N LYS A 64 -0.91 -5.32 5.59
CA LYS A 64 -1.64 -5.99 4.50
C LYS A 64 -2.20 -4.93 3.54
N GLN A 65 -1.89 -5.08 2.25
CA GLN A 65 -2.26 -4.13 1.20
C GLN A 65 -1.78 -2.69 1.45
N GLY A 66 -0.69 -2.51 2.22
CA GLY A 66 -0.13 -1.20 2.53
C GLY A 66 -0.94 -0.39 3.55
N ILE A 67 -1.87 -1.03 4.26
CA ILE A 67 -2.67 -0.41 5.33
C ILE A 67 -2.05 -0.74 6.68
N TRP A 68 -1.58 0.30 7.37
CA TRP A 68 -0.85 0.17 8.63
C TRP A 68 -1.63 0.79 9.80
N PRO A 69 -1.68 0.10 10.96
CA PRO A 69 -2.26 0.69 12.17
C PRO A 69 -1.41 1.89 12.62
N ARG A 70 -2.05 2.89 13.22
CA ARG A 70 -1.44 4.18 13.57
C ARG A 70 -0.03 4.11 14.17
N HIS A 71 0.19 3.21 15.12
CA HIS A 71 1.45 3.10 15.86
C HIS A 71 2.58 2.40 15.09
N LEU A 72 2.29 1.79 13.93
CA LEU A 72 3.27 1.12 13.05
C LEU A 72 3.43 1.83 11.69
N ARG A 73 2.78 2.98 11.49
CA ARG A 73 2.93 3.71 10.22
C ARG A 73 4.37 4.20 10.07
N PRO A 74 5.01 4.01 8.91
CA PRO A 74 6.32 4.58 8.66
C PRO A 74 6.23 6.12 8.72
N ALA A 75 7.35 6.78 8.98
CA ALA A 75 7.46 8.21 8.74
C ALA A 75 7.17 8.46 7.25
N ARG A 76 6.18 9.28 6.95
CA ARG A 76 5.70 9.59 5.61
C ARG A 76 6.04 11.04 5.29
#